data_AF-A0A939R3W0-F1
#
_entry.id   AF-A0A939R3W0-F1
#
_cell.length_a   1.000
_cell.length_b   1.000
_cell.length_c   1.000
_cell.angle_alpha   90.00
_cell.angle_beta   90.00
_cell.angle_gamma   90.00
#
_symmetry.space_group_name_H-M   'P 1'
#
loop_
_entity.id
_entity.type
_entity.pdbx_description
1 polymer ?
#
loop_
_entity_poly.entity_id
_entity_poly.type
_entity_poly.pdbx_seq_one_letter_code
_entity_poly.pdbx_strand_id
1 'polypeptide(L)'
;MKKLAIVATVLLACTSAFAQKGGRELLRNADFSGQLIKETPPAGANCAETAMWSLRRQLTGRDHYEPANYMFVRQAIHEIGFIPAVFATSDRILRDTKIGTVRAIVDPEDGRIHEGPEAYSLKRAAARSSAADPDPSGAFGSRKGRGPAGGEAPLRGLVQGSSAAARWVSQDYDFVQYLIDNDLKQDARQLLFGGDFQPSDTLTFLRGWTLYQLKELEQANRYLGAVPSASAFYDQAFFYSNAVSAHLGDYVSPTARLEAYSGPYAELKGVQLAGLALLRDDPEAFKSAAGAFRYNDFKLEAAEHELDDIFELRYDKPQKSPLLAAAASALVPGLGKIYAGQLGEGVSTFLITGAMGAITAEHWIKDGPKDWKTIVPAVLTGILYIGNIYGSYMSVSIYNSHLYDAQETAVLYNIHIPLRSVFK
;
A
#
# COMPACT_ATOMS: atom_id res chain seq x y z
N MET A 1 -16.00 -49.07 -11.22
CA MET A 1 -15.47 -48.39 -12.43
C MET A 1 -16.07 -46.99 -12.65
N LYS A 2 -17.41 -46.79 -12.64
CA LYS A 2 -18.03 -45.46 -12.82
C LYS A 2 -17.55 -44.37 -11.83
N LYS A 3 -17.31 -44.71 -10.56
CA LYS A 3 -16.79 -43.76 -9.54
C LYS A 3 -15.33 -43.35 -9.77
N LEU A 4 -14.50 -44.26 -10.29
CA LEU A 4 -13.09 -43.99 -10.62
C LEU A 4 -12.96 -43.11 -11.88
N ALA A 5 -13.85 -43.32 -12.85
CA ALA A 5 -13.94 -42.49 -14.04
C ALA A 5 -14.33 -41.04 -13.70
N ILE A 6 -15.25 -40.83 -12.75
CA ILE A 6 -15.63 -39.47 -12.31
C ILE A 6 -14.44 -38.75 -11.66
N VAL A 7 -13.69 -39.42 -10.78
CA VAL A 7 -12.51 -38.82 -10.13
C VAL A 7 -11.38 -38.55 -11.14
N ALA A 8 -11.13 -39.47 -12.07
CA ALA A 8 -10.13 -39.27 -13.13
C ALA A 8 -10.54 -38.15 -14.10
N THR A 9 -11.81 -38.06 -14.49
CA THR A 9 -12.34 -36.97 -15.33
C THR A 9 -12.27 -35.63 -14.62
N VAL A 10 -12.51 -35.56 -13.30
CA VAL A 10 -12.35 -34.33 -12.51
C VAL A 10 -10.86 -33.93 -12.44
N LEU A 11 -9.94 -34.86 -12.24
CA LEU A 11 -8.49 -34.60 -12.22
C LEU A 11 -7.93 -34.18 -13.59
N LEU A 12 -8.38 -34.81 -14.68
CA LEU A 12 -8.03 -34.44 -16.06
C LEU A 12 -8.63 -33.09 -16.47
N ALA A 13 -9.85 -32.78 -16.01
CA ALA A 13 -10.47 -31.47 -16.21
C ALA A 13 -9.75 -30.37 -15.39
N CYS A 14 -9.26 -30.69 -14.18
CA CYS A 14 -8.49 -29.74 -13.37
C CYS A 14 -7.13 -29.42 -13.99
N THR A 15 -6.44 -30.42 -14.56
CA THR A 15 -5.14 -30.21 -15.22
C THR A 15 -5.28 -29.51 -16.57
N SER A 16 -6.35 -29.76 -17.34
CA SER A 16 -6.60 -29.09 -18.62
C SER A 16 -7.10 -27.64 -18.47
N ALA A 17 -7.97 -27.37 -17.50
CA ALA A 17 -8.46 -26.02 -17.22
C ALA A 17 -7.38 -25.08 -16.68
N PHE A 18 -6.37 -25.62 -15.98
CA PHE A 18 -5.26 -24.84 -15.42
C PHE A 18 -4.08 -24.65 -16.39
N ALA A 19 -3.89 -25.59 -17.33
CA ALA A 19 -2.84 -25.50 -18.37
C ALA A 19 -3.19 -24.55 -19.51
N GLN A 20 -4.48 -24.25 -19.73
CA GLN A 20 -4.88 -23.23 -20.70
C GLN A 20 -4.65 -21.82 -20.11
N LYS A 21 -4.04 -20.93 -20.90
CA LYS A 21 -3.92 -19.48 -20.65
C LYS A 21 -5.23 -18.85 -20.16
N GLY A 22 -6.37 -19.41 -20.57
CA GLY A 22 -7.71 -19.02 -20.17
C GLY A 22 -8.04 -19.21 -18.69
N GLY A 23 -7.41 -20.13 -17.93
CA GLY A 23 -7.69 -20.30 -16.49
C GLY A 23 -7.19 -19.14 -15.62
N ARG A 24 -6.03 -18.57 -15.99
CA ARG A 24 -5.50 -17.33 -15.37
C ARG A 24 -6.30 -16.10 -15.78
N GLU A 25 -6.75 -16.03 -17.03
CA GLU A 25 -7.66 -14.96 -17.49
C GLU A 25 -9.06 -15.12 -16.90
N LEU A 26 -9.57 -16.32 -16.65
CA LEU A 26 -10.84 -16.58 -15.97
C LEU A 26 -10.79 -16.15 -14.51
N LEU A 27 -9.68 -16.36 -13.80
CA LEU A 27 -9.52 -15.87 -12.42
C LEU A 27 -9.25 -14.36 -12.35
N ARG A 28 -8.70 -13.77 -13.42
CA ARG A 28 -8.41 -12.33 -13.54
C ARG A 28 -9.60 -11.52 -14.09
N ASN A 29 -10.48 -12.16 -14.87
CA ASN A 29 -11.67 -11.58 -15.50
C ASN A 29 -12.98 -12.15 -14.91
N ALA A 30 -12.92 -13.02 -13.89
CA ALA A 30 -14.09 -13.36 -13.07
C ALA A 30 -14.46 -12.10 -12.31
N ASP A 31 -15.28 -11.29 -12.96
CA ASP A 31 -15.87 -10.09 -12.42
C ASP A 31 -17.00 -10.53 -11.50
N PHE A 32 -16.74 -10.50 -10.19
CA PHE A 32 -17.71 -10.78 -9.13
C PHE A 32 -18.74 -9.63 -8.98
N SER A 33 -18.89 -8.76 -9.99
CA SER A 33 -19.69 -7.52 -10.01
C SER A 33 -21.21 -7.72 -10.00
N GLY A 34 -21.68 -8.97 -10.10
CA GLY A 34 -23.08 -9.29 -10.14
C GLY A 34 -23.69 -9.48 -8.75
N GLN A 35 -24.21 -8.40 -8.17
CA GLN A 35 -25.21 -8.37 -7.09
C GLN A 35 -24.70 -8.41 -5.64
N LEU A 36 -24.50 -7.22 -5.04
CA LEU A 36 -24.82 -6.93 -3.64
C LEU A 36 -25.22 -5.44 -3.58
N ILE A 37 -26.48 -5.15 -3.21
CA ILE A 37 -27.02 -3.79 -3.08
C ILE A 37 -26.81 -3.32 -1.64
N LYS A 38 -26.53 -2.01 -1.46
CA LYS A 38 -26.41 -1.31 -0.17
C LYS A 38 -27.54 -1.67 0.82
N GLU A 39 -27.10 -1.94 2.06
CA GLU A 39 -27.84 -1.83 3.32
C GLU A 39 -28.91 -2.89 3.63
N THR A 40 -28.48 -4.06 4.10
CA THR A 40 -29.12 -4.96 5.11
C THR A 40 -28.30 -6.27 5.23
N PRO A 41 -28.44 -7.09 6.29
CA PRO A 41 -27.87 -8.44 6.28
C PRO A 41 -28.25 -9.16 4.97
N PRO A 42 -27.34 -9.92 4.34
CA PRO A 42 -27.55 -10.43 2.99
C PRO A 42 -28.88 -11.17 2.89
N ALA A 43 -29.61 -11.01 1.77
CA ALA A 43 -30.88 -11.70 1.57
C ALA A 43 -30.68 -13.22 1.76
N GLY A 44 -31.29 -13.79 2.80
CA GLY A 44 -31.10 -15.18 3.22
C GLY A 44 -30.19 -15.40 4.43
N ALA A 45 -29.72 -14.34 5.10
CA ALA A 45 -29.02 -14.44 6.37
C ALA A 45 -29.92 -15.05 7.45
N ASN A 46 -29.39 -16.03 8.19
CA ASN A 46 -30.12 -16.63 9.30
C ASN A 46 -30.11 -15.70 10.54
N CYS A 47 -30.94 -16.02 11.54
CA CYS A 47 -31.09 -15.20 12.73
C CYS A 47 -29.79 -14.97 13.51
N ALA A 48 -28.86 -15.95 13.49
CA ALA A 48 -27.57 -15.83 14.16
C ALA A 48 -26.63 -14.86 13.42
N GLU A 49 -26.66 -14.86 12.10
CA GLU A 49 -25.88 -13.96 11.24
C GLU A 49 -26.34 -12.49 11.40
N THR A 50 -27.65 -12.27 11.45
CA THR A 50 -28.24 -10.94 11.70
C THR A 50 -27.93 -10.43 13.13
N ALA A 51 -27.93 -11.33 14.12
CA ALA A 51 -27.57 -11.00 15.49
C ALA A 51 -26.08 -10.65 15.63
N MET A 52 -25.18 -11.43 15.02
CA MET A 52 -23.75 -11.14 15.02
C MET A 52 -23.42 -9.83 14.29
N TRP A 53 -24.11 -9.53 13.19
CA TRP A 53 -23.99 -8.24 12.51
C TRP A 53 -24.36 -7.07 13.42
N SER A 54 -25.52 -7.16 14.08
CA SER A 54 -26.03 -6.13 14.99
C SER A 54 -25.09 -5.91 16.19
N LEU A 55 -24.59 -7.00 16.76
CA LEU A 55 -23.64 -6.98 17.89
C LEU A 55 -22.31 -6.35 17.49
N ARG A 56 -21.74 -6.72 16.32
CA ARG A 56 -20.47 -6.16 15.83
C ARG A 56 -20.59 -4.66 15.55
N ARG A 57 -21.72 -4.21 15.00
CA ARG A 57 -22.00 -2.79 14.77
C ARG A 57 -22.01 -2.00 16.09
N GLN A 58 -22.69 -2.52 17.10
CA GLN A 58 -22.73 -1.92 18.43
C GLN A 58 -21.35 -1.88 19.10
N LEU A 59 -20.53 -2.91 18.93
CA LEU A 59 -19.21 -3.00 19.58
C LEU A 59 -18.12 -2.18 18.88
N THR A 60 -18.19 -2.02 17.56
CA THR A 60 -17.09 -1.43 16.79
C THR A 60 -17.37 -0.04 16.25
N GLY A 61 -18.64 0.39 16.22
CA GLY A 61 -19.04 1.66 15.62
C GLY A 61 -18.76 1.76 14.12
N ARG A 62 -18.46 0.63 13.45
CA ARG A 62 -18.15 0.57 12.02
C ARG A 62 -19.39 0.13 11.24
N ASP A 63 -19.75 0.89 10.22
CA ASP A 63 -20.89 0.60 9.35
C ASP A 63 -20.55 -0.30 8.14
N HIS A 64 -19.32 -0.85 8.06
CA HIS A 64 -18.87 -1.63 6.91
C HIS A 64 -18.94 -3.14 7.17
N TYR A 65 -19.55 -3.88 6.24
CA TYR A 65 -19.70 -5.32 6.31
C TYR A 65 -18.51 -6.03 5.66
N GLU A 66 -17.71 -6.75 6.44
CA GLU A 66 -16.77 -7.75 5.92
C GLU A 66 -17.47 -9.12 5.94
N PRO A 67 -17.74 -9.75 4.78
CA PRO A 67 -18.33 -11.08 4.77
C PRO A 67 -17.39 -12.07 5.44
N ALA A 68 -17.93 -12.90 6.33
CA ALA A 68 -17.16 -13.96 6.97
C ALA A 68 -16.59 -14.92 5.91
N ASN A 69 -15.42 -15.51 6.17
CA ASN A 69 -14.70 -16.34 5.20
C ASN A 69 -15.56 -17.45 4.58
N TYR A 70 -16.49 -18.06 5.33
CA TYR A 70 -17.38 -19.09 4.80
C TYR A 70 -18.41 -18.57 3.78
N MET A 71 -18.84 -17.31 3.88
CA MET A 71 -19.74 -16.69 2.91
C MET A 71 -19.00 -16.46 1.59
N PHE A 72 -17.74 -16.02 1.67
CA PHE A 72 -16.86 -15.92 0.52
C PHE A 72 -16.60 -17.29 -0.12
N VAL A 73 -16.27 -18.33 0.67
CA VAL A 73 -16.14 -19.72 0.15
C VAL A 73 -17.41 -20.11 -0.59
N ARG A 74 -18.58 -19.93 0.02
CA ARG A 74 -19.85 -20.36 -0.56
C ARG A 74 -20.14 -19.65 -1.88
N GLN A 75 -19.91 -18.34 -1.94
CA GLN A 75 -20.08 -17.55 -3.15
C GLN A 75 -19.08 -17.96 -4.23
N ALA A 76 -17.80 -18.08 -3.89
CA ALA A 76 -16.78 -18.54 -4.82
C ALA A 76 -17.08 -19.96 -5.34
N ILE A 77 -17.61 -20.88 -4.49
CA ILE A 77 -18.00 -22.23 -4.93
C ILE A 77 -19.08 -22.14 -6.00
N HIS A 78 -20.02 -21.22 -5.84
CA HIS A 78 -21.13 -21.01 -6.76
C HIS A 78 -20.67 -20.39 -8.09
N GLU A 79 -19.73 -19.46 -8.04
CA GLU A 79 -19.35 -18.65 -9.20
C GLU A 79 -18.17 -19.24 -10.00
N ILE A 80 -17.13 -19.68 -9.32
CA ILE A 80 -15.90 -20.20 -9.95
C ILE A 80 -15.71 -21.70 -9.73
N GLY A 81 -16.68 -22.37 -9.11
CA GLY A 81 -16.65 -23.80 -8.83
C GLY A 81 -15.86 -24.14 -7.56
N PHE A 82 -16.07 -25.35 -7.03
CA PHE A 82 -15.58 -25.75 -5.71
C PHE A 82 -14.06 -25.62 -5.54
N ILE A 83 -13.29 -26.08 -6.53
CA ILE A 83 -11.83 -26.12 -6.42
C ILE A 83 -11.22 -24.71 -6.49
N PRO A 84 -11.53 -23.87 -7.50
CA PRO A 84 -11.05 -22.48 -7.53
C PRO A 84 -11.49 -21.68 -6.30
N ALA A 85 -12.69 -21.95 -5.77
CA ALA A 85 -13.19 -21.31 -4.56
C ALA A 85 -12.39 -21.64 -3.30
N VAL A 86 -11.99 -22.90 -3.13
CA VAL A 86 -11.14 -23.31 -2.01
C VAL A 86 -9.79 -22.60 -2.09
N PHE A 87 -9.20 -22.49 -3.28
CA PHE A 87 -7.94 -21.76 -3.46
C PHE A 87 -8.08 -20.25 -3.24
N ALA A 88 -9.11 -19.61 -3.82
CA ALA A 88 -9.37 -18.18 -3.64
C ALA A 88 -9.62 -17.83 -2.17
N THR A 89 -10.36 -18.67 -1.45
CA THR A 89 -10.63 -18.44 -0.04
C THR A 89 -9.41 -18.72 0.84
N SER A 90 -8.65 -19.78 0.54
CA SER A 90 -7.40 -20.05 1.26
C SER A 90 -6.42 -18.90 1.10
N ASP A 91 -6.33 -18.34 -0.10
CA ASP A 91 -5.50 -17.18 -0.39
C ASP A 91 -5.97 -15.93 0.37
N ARG A 92 -7.27 -15.65 0.41
CA ARG A 92 -7.85 -14.59 1.25
C ARG A 92 -7.54 -14.77 2.73
N ILE A 93 -7.73 -15.97 3.28
CA ILE A 93 -7.43 -16.29 4.68
C ILE A 93 -5.94 -16.08 4.99
N LEU A 94 -5.06 -16.47 4.07
CA LEU A 94 -3.61 -16.28 4.21
C LEU A 94 -3.21 -14.80 4.17
N ARG A 95 -3.89 -13.99 3.35
CA ARG A 95 -3.69 -12.53 3.30
C ARG A 95 -4.19 -11.85 4.59
N ASP A 96 -5.38 -12.21 5.07
CA ASP A 96 -5.98 -11.67 6.30
C ASP A 96 -5.19 -12.03 7.57
N THR A 97 -4.43 -13.13 7.55
CA THR A 97 -3.63 -13.59 8.70
C THR A 97 -2.19 -13.07 8.69
N LYS A 98 -1.60 -12.77 7.53
CA LYS A 98 -0.22 -12.25 7.42
C LYS A 98 -0.11 -10.74 7.37
N ILE A 99 -1.12 -10.07 6.84
CA ILE A 99 -1.13 -8.62 6.68
C ILE A 99 -2.15 -8.10 7.68
N GLY A 100 -1.72 -7.29 8.66
CA GLY A 100 -2.65 -6.60 9.55
C GLY A 100 -3.71 -5.90 8.72
N THR A 101 -4.91 -6.49 8.65
CA THR A 101 -6.09 -6.05 7.90
C THR A 101 -5.74 -5.33 6.58
N VAL A 102 -5.56 -6.07 5.49
CA VAL A 102 -5.70 -5.49 4.15
C VAL A 102 -7.08 -4.82 4.11
N ARG A 103 -7.10 -3.49 4.00
CA ARG A 103 -8.35 -2.73 3.97
C ARG A 103 -9.07 -3.02 2.66
N ALA A 104 -10.13 -3.81 2.74
CA ALA A 104 -11.22 -3.77 1.78
C ALA A 104 -11.92 -2.41 1.93
N ILE A 105 -11.80 -1.54 0.92
CA ILE A 105 -12.49 -0.24 0.91
C ILE A 105 -13.73 -0.38 0.03
N VAL A 106 -14.89 -0.01 0.57
CA VAL A 106 -16.11 0.16 -0.22
C VAL A 106 -16.06 1.56 -0.82
N ASP A 107 -16.02 1.69 -2.14
CA ASP A 107 -16.11 2.99 -2.81
C ASP A 107 -17.52 3.58 -2.55
N PRO A 108 -17.63 4.80 -1.98
CA PRO A 108 -18.91 5.39 -1.63
C PRO A 108 -19.78 5.76 -2.85
N GLU A 109 -19.18 6.03 -4.01
CA GLU A 109 -19.89 6.43 -5.23
C GLU A 109 -20.58 5.26 -5.91
N ASP A 110 -19.96 4.07 -5.94
CA ASP A 110 -20.51 2.89 -6.62
C ASP A 110 -20.82 1.70 -5.70
N GLY A 111 -20.40 1.74 -4.43
CA GLY A 111 -20.67 0.71 -3.43
C GLY A 111 -19.80 -0.56 -3.55
N ARG A 112 -18.69 -0.54 -4.28
CA ARG A 112 -17.87 -1.73 -4.59
C ARG A 112 -16.70 -1.94 -3.65
N ILE A 113 -16.35 -3.19 -3.35
CA ILE A 113 -15.20 -3.55 -2.51
C ILE A 113 -13.92 -3.66 -3.35
N HIS A 114 -12.91 -2.86 -3.03
CA HIS A 114 -11.57 -2.94 -3.63
C HIS A 114 -10.58 -3.57 -2.64
N GLU A 115 -9.86 -4.61 -3.08
CA GLU A 115 -8.80 -5.27 -2.29
C GLU A 115 -7.42 -5.06 -2.93
N GLY A 116 -6.36 -4.99 -2.10
CA GLY A 116 -4.97 -4.94 -2.57
C GLY A 116 -4.50 -3.58 -3.14
N PRO A 117 -3.42 -3.55 -3.95
CA PRO A 117 -2.84 -2.33 -4.52
C PRO A 117 -3.82 -1.46 -5.31
N GLU A 118 -4.91 -2.07 -5.81
CA GLU A 118 -5.96 -1.38 -6.57
C GLU A 118 -6.80 -0.42 -5.70
N ALA A 119 -6.98 -0.72 -4.41
CA ALA A 119 -7.60 0.22 -3.47
C ALA A 119 -6.73 1.49 -3.25
N TYR A 120 -5.40 1.35 -3.39
CA TYR A 120 -4.46 2.48 -3.38
C TYR A 120 -4.38 3.20 -4.73
N SER A 121 -4.50 2.47 -5.83
CA SER A 121 -4.48 3.04 -7.18
C SER A 121 -5.72 3.90 -7.47
N LEU A 122 -6.88 3.56 -6.92
CA LEU A 122 -8.08 4.41 -6.98
C LEU A 122 -7.92 5.72 -6.22
N LYS A 123 -7.28 5.71 -5.04
CA LYS A 123 -6.87 6.95 -4.36
C LYS A 123 -5.87 7.77 -5.20
N ARG A 124 -4.91 7.12 -5.86
CA ARG A 124 -3.98 7.80 -6.79
C ARG A 124 -4.67 8.30 -8.06
N ALA A 125 -5.65 7.58 -8.59
CA ALA A 125 -6.40 7.95 -9.80
C ALA A 125 -7.35 9.12 -9.50
N ALA A 126 -8.01 9.12 -8.34
CA ALA A 126 -8.81 10.23 -7.83
C ALA A 126 -7.96 11.48 -7.52
N ALA A 127 -6.74 11.31 -7.01
CA ALA A 127 -5.78 12.41 -6.86
C ALA A 127 -5.25 12.93 -8.21
N ARG A 128 -5.13 12.07 -9.22
CA ARG A 128 -4.74 12.46 -10.59
C ARG A 128 -5.86 13.16 -11.35
N SER A 129 -7.13 12.78 -11.14
CA SER A 129 -8.28 13.45 -11.76
C SER A 129 -8.60 14.80 -11.10
N SER A 130 -8.30 14.99 -9.81
CA SER A 130 -8.42 16.29 -9.13
C SER A 130 -7.25 17.25 -9.42
N ALA A 131 -6.13 16.74 -9.95
CA ALA A 131 -4.98 17.52 -10.37
C ALA A 131 -5.07 18.02 -11.83
N ALA A 132 -6.02 17.52 -12.62
CA ALA A 132 -6.34 18.04 -13.93
C ALA A 132 -7.42 19.14 -13.79
N ASP A 133 -7.00 20.40 -14.00
CA ASP A 133 -7.76 21.66 -13.92
C ASP A 133 -8.12 22.23 -12.54
N PRO A 134 -7.30 23.19 -12.04
CA PRO A 134 -7.81 24.34 -11.33
C PRO A 134 -8.02 25.49 -12.34
N ASP A 135 -9.27 25.74 -12.71
CA ASP A 135 -9.69 27.04 -13.27
C ASP A 135 -9.28 28.14 -12.27
N PRO A 136 -8.40 29.08 -12.63
CA PRO A 136 -7.94 30.12 -11.72
C PRO A 136 -8.95 31.27 -11.55
N SER A 137 -10.20 31.12 -11.99
CA SER A 137 -11.18 32.22 -12.02
C SER A 137 -12.59 31.87 -11.52
N GLY A 138 -12.71 31.23 -10.36
CA GLY A 138 -14.01 30.93 -9.74
C GLY A 138 -14.39 31.85 -8.58
N ALA A 139 -15.15 32.92 -8.85
CA ALA A 139 -15.71 33.83 -7.86
C ALA A 139 -16.64 33.11 -6.85
N PHE A 140 -16.42 33.36 -5.55
CA PHE A 140 -17.21 32.79 -4.46
C PHE A 140 -18.64 33.38 -4.44
N GLY A 141 -19.61 32.59 -4.92
CA GLY A 141 -21.03 32.87 -4.80
C GLY A 141 -21.56 32.60 -3.39
N SER A 142 -22.12 33.63 -2.78
CA SER A 142 -22.78 33.61 -1.46
C SER A 142 -23.96 32.63 -1.42
N ARG A 143 -23.92 31.63 -0.52
CA ARG A 143 -25.07 30.77 -0.23
C ARG A 143 -25.55 31.00 1.21
N LYS A 144 -26.75 31.56 1.30
CA LYS A 144 -27.52 31.90 2.50
C LYS A 144 -28.33 30.68 2.95
N GLY A 145 -28.28 30.29 4.22
CA GLY A 145 -29.42 29.61 4.87
C GLY A 145 -29.16 28.53 5.93
N ARG A 146 -29.70 28.82 7.13
CA ARG A 146 -30.31 27.97 8.17
C ARG A 146 -29.45 27.03 9.03
N GLY A 147 -29.47 27.32 10.34
CA GLY A 147 -29.05 26.42 11.44
C GLY A 147 -30.05 25.30 11.73
N PRO A 148 -29.75 24.46 12.75
CA PRO A 148 -30.34 24.72 14.06
C PRO A 148 -29.35 24.58 15.24
N ALA A 149 -29.87 24.97 16.41
CA ALA A 149 -29.22 25.16 17.69
C ALA A 149 -28.62 23.89 18.32
N GLY A 150 -27.47 24.06 18.96
CA GLY A 150 -26.84 23.12 19.90
C GLY A 150 -25.63 23.82 20.51
N GLY A 151 -25.75 24.22 21.77
CA GLY A 151 -24.83 25.13 22.44
C GLY A 151 -23.53 24.46 22.89
N GLU A 152 -22.41 25.02 22.45
CA GLU A 152 -21.15 25.06 23.18
C GLU A 152 -20.52 26.44 22.96
N ALA A 153 -20.07 27.07 24.04
CA ALA A 153 -19.59 28.45 24.05
C ALA A 153 -18.23 28.56 23.34
N PRO A 154 -18.09 29.37 22.27
CA PRO A 154 -16.77 29.70 21.76
C PRO A 154 -16.22 30.91 22.51
N LEU A 155 -14.93 30.85 22.83
CA LEU A 155 -14.08 32.02 23.13
C LEU A 155 -14.05 32.94 21.89
N ARG A 156 -15.14 33.67 21.68
CA ARG A 156 -15.36 34.61 20.58
C ARG A 156 -15.48 36.01 21.19
N GLY A 157 -14.34 36.54 21.61
CA GLY A 157 -14.19 37.93 21.99
C GLY A 157 -12.77 38.35 21.63
N LEU A 158 -12.65 39.42 20.82
CA LEU A 158 -11.48 39.85 20.05
C LEU A 158 -11.41 39.05 18.72
N VAL A 159 -11.76 39.57 17.55
CA VAL A 159 -11.44 40.88 16.97
C VAL A 159 -12.56 41.23 15.99
N GLN A 160 -13.35 42.26 16.30
CA GLN A 160 -14.14 42.99 15.31
C GLN A 160 -13.69 44.45 15.38
N GLY A 161 -13.18 44.97 14.26
CA GLY A 161 -12.97 46.40 14.08
C GLY A 161 -11.52 46.81 13.81
N SER A 162 -11.10 46.70 12.55
CA SER A 162 -10.29 47.69 11.83
C SER A 162 -10.01 47.14 10.44
N SER A 163 -10.14 47.97 9.40
CA SER A 163 -9.47 47.77 8.11
C SER A 163 -7.96 47.95 8.36
N ALA A 164 -7.37 47.04 9.13
CA ALA A 164 -5.95 47.04 9.42
C ALA A 164 -5.24 46.67 8.12
N ALA A 165 -4.37 47.56 7.63
CA ALA A 165 -3.52 47.26 6.49
C ALA A 165 -2.88 45.89 6.69
N ALA A 166 -2.95 45.02 5.66
CA ALA A 166 -2.45 43.66 5.79
C ALA A 166 -1.00 43.69 6.29
N ARG A 167 -0.74 42.88 7.31
CA ARG A 167 0.54 42.88 8.04
C ARG A 167 1.55 41.97 7.35
N TRP A 168 2.83 42.19 7.62
CA TRP A 168 3.89 41.33 7.10
C TRP A 168 4.04 40.11 8.01
N VAL A 169 4.03 38.90 7.43
CA VAL A 169 4.19 37.65 8.19
C VAL A 169 5.56 37.56 8.88
N SER A 170 6.57 38.28 8.39
CA SER A 170 7.90 38.33 9.00
C SER A 170 7.88 38.85 10.44
N GLN A 171 6.87 39.66 10.81
CA GLN A 171 6.67 40.12 12.19
C GLN A 171 6.19 39.01 13.13
N ASP A 172 5.53 37.99 12.57
CA ASP A 172 5.00 36.84 13.31
C ASP A 172 5.85 35.57 13.11
N TYR A 173 7.01 35.67 12.43
CA TYR A 173 7.82 34.50 12.06
C TYR A 173 8.19 33.64 13.27
N ASP A 174 8.76 34.25 14.31
CA ASP A 174 9.17 33.54 15.53
C ASP A 174 7.97 32.91 16.25
N PHE A 175 6.82 33.56 16.21
CA PHE A 175 5.59 33.05 16.80
C PHE A 175 5.05 31.85 16.01
N VAL A 176 5.02 31.93 14.68
CA VAL A 176 4.65 30.79 13.81
C VAL A 176 5.60 29.61 14.05
N GLN A 177 6.90 29.87 14.13
CA GLN A 177 7.90 28.85 14.39
C GLN A 177 7.69 28.20 15.77
N TYR A 178 7.45 29.01 16.80
CA TYR A 178 7.08 28.54 18.13
C TYR A 178 5.85 27.62 18.10
N LEU A 179 4.79 27.98 17.37
CA LEU A 179 3.61 27.14 17.24
C LEU A 179 3.94 25.79 16.58
N ILE A 180 4.75 25.79 15.52
CA ILE A 180 5.13 24.57 14.81
C ILE A 180 5.98 23.63 15.69
N ASP A 181 6.90 24.21 16.48
CA ASP A 181 7.84 23.48 17.32
C ASP A 181 7.19 22.91 18.59
N ASN A 182 6.12 23.55 19.09
CA ASN A 182 5.36 23.10 20.27
C ASN A 182 4.12 22.26 19.91
N ASP A 183 4.11 21.64 18.73
CA ASP A 183 3.02 20.79 18.21
C ASP A 183 1.65 21.50 18.05
N LEU A 184 1.65 22.84 18.02
CA LEU A 184 0.47 23.69 17.78
C LEU A 184 0.32 23.98 16.27
N LYS A 185 0.52 22.95 15.43
CA LYS A 185 0.58 23.07 13.97
C LYS A 185 -0.77 23.48 13.36
N GLN A 186 -1.87 23.11 14.00
CA GLN A 186 -3.21 23.53 13.58
C GLN A 186 -3.45 25.02 13.83
N ASP A 187 -2.94 25.55 14.95
CA ASP A 187 -3.03 26.97 15.26
C ASP A 187 -2.15 27.78 14.30
N ALA A 188 -0.95 27.28 13.97
CA ALA A 188 -0.10 27.85 12.94
C ALA A 188 -0.82 27.90 11.58
N ARG A 189 -1.51 26.82 11.20
CA ARG A 189 -2.32 26.77 9.98
C ARG A 189 -3.45 27.80 10.04
N GLN A 190 -4.21 27.85 11.13
CA GLN A 190 -5.30 28.81 11.27
C GLN A 190 -4.80 30.26 11.18
N LEU A 191 -3.66 30.56 11.81
CA LEU A 191 -3.02 31.86 11.75
C LEU A 191 -2.62 32.22 10.31
N LEU A 192 -1.84 31.35 9.64
CA LEU A 192 -1.26 31.62 8.32
C LEU A 192 -2.29 31.67 7.18
N PHE A 193 -3.38 30.91 7.28
CA PHE A 193 -4.42 30.82 6.25
C PHE A 193 -5.66 31.67 6.56
N GLY A 194 -5.91 31.99 7.83
CA GLY A 194 -7.02 32.85 8.26
C GLY A 194 -6.64 34.31 8.47
N GLY A 195 -5.34 34.64 8.55
CA GLY A 195 -4.85 36.00 8.75
C GLY A 195 -4.69 36.79 7.44
N ASP A 196 -4.95 38.10 7.52
CA ASP A 196 -4.72 39.06 6.44
C ASP A 196 -3.24 39.46 6.36
N PHE A 197 -2.45 38.59 5.72
CA PHE A 197 -1.03 38.82 5.46
C PHE A 197 -0.76 39.35 4.05
N GLN A 198 0.22 40.24 3.93
CA GLN A 198 0.76 40.62 2.61
C GLN A 198 1.44 39.42 1.96
N PRO A 199 1.21 39.16 0.65
CA PRO A 199 1.94 38.16 -0.09
C PRO A 199 3.46 38.37 0.01
N SER A 200 4.18 37.32 0.38
CA SER A 200 5.64 37.31 0.50
C SER A 200 6.16 35.89 0.31
N ASP A 201 7.44 35.78 -0.02
CA ASP A 201 8.17 34.50 -0.08
C ASP A 201 8.18 33.80 1.29
N THR A 202 8.38 34.54 2.38
CA THR A 202 8.26 34.03 3.76
C THR A 202 6.87 33.43 4.03
N LEU A 203 5.80 34.09 3.60
CA LEU A 203 4.43 33.58 3.79
C LEU A 203 4.21 32.28 3.02
N THR A 204 4.65 32.25 1.76
CA THR A 204 4.56 31.07 0.89
C THR A 204 5.33 29.89 1.50
N PHE A 205 6.56 30.14 1.95
CA PHE A 205 7.38 29.13 2.62
C PHE A 205 6.72 28.61 3.90
N LEU A 206 6.32 29.50 4.82
CA LEU A 206 5.70 29.11 6.09
C LEU A 206 4.42 28.31 5.88
N ARG A 207 3.57 28.70 4.91
CA ARG A 207 2.38 27.93 4.55
C ARG A 207 2.74 26.52 4.08
N GLY A 208 3.70 26.41 3.17
CA GLY A 208 4.20 25.11 2.69
C GLY A 208 4.79 24.25 3.80
N TRP A 209 5.58 24.86 4.69
CA TRP A 209 6.22 24.21 5.82
C TRP A 209 5.20 23.70 6.84
N THR A 210 4.22 24.53 7.23
CA THR A 210 3.15 24.13 8.14
C THR A 210 2.32 22.98 7.55
N LEU A 211 1.94 23.05 6.28
CA LEU A 211 1.21 21.97 5.61
C LEU A 211 2.03 20.67 5.54
N TYR A 212 3.32 20.78 5.27
CA TYR A 212 4.24 19.63 5.29
C TYR A 212 4.27 18.99 6.69
N GLN A 213 4.37 19.80 7.75
CA GLN A 213 4.35 19.34 9.14
C GLN A 213 3.01 18.68 9.53
N LEU A 214 1.91 19.10 8.91
CA LEU A 214 0.58 18.49 9.05
C LEU A 214 0.36 17.26 8.15
N LYS A 215 1.36 16.86 7.36
CA LYS A 215 1.31 15.76 6.37
C LYS A 215 0.29 15.99 5.24
N GLU A 216 -0.07 17.25 4.97
CA GLU A 216 -0.91 17.64 3.82
C GLU A 216 -0.04 17.79 2.56
N LEU A 217 0.52 16.66 2.11
CA LEU A 217 1.63 16.60 1.15
C LEU A 217 1.35 17.31 -0.17
N GLU A 218 0.16 17.17 -0.75
CA GLU A 218 -0.17 17.79 -2.03
C GLU A 218 -0.14 19.33 -1.95
N GLN A 219 -0.78 19.90 -0.94
CA GLN A 219 -0.79 21.35 -0.72
C GLN A 219 0.61 21.85 -0.32
N ALA A 220 1.30 21.10 0.53
CA ALA A 220 2.67 21.40 0.92
C ALA A 220 3.59 21.48 -0.31
N ASN A 221 3.50 20.52 -1.23
CA ASN A 221 4.29 20.51 -2.46
C ASN A 221 4.02 21.74 -3.32
N ARG A 222 2.75 22.15 -3.45
CA ARG A 222 2.36 23.36 -4.21
C ARG A 222 2.98 24.62 -3.62
N TYR A 223 2.86 24.83 -2.31
CA TYR A 223 3.41 26.03 -1.66
C TYR A 223 4.93 26.04 -1.62
N LEU A 224 5.57 24.92 -1.25
CA LEU A 224 7.04 24.81 -1.21
C LEU A 224 7.64 24.97 -2.62
N GLY A 225 7.02 24.37 -3.63
CA GLY A 225 7.44 24.52 -5.03
C GLY A 225 7.22 25.92 -5.62
N ALA A 226 6.40 26.76 -4.96
CA ALA A 226 6.13 28.13 -5.38
C ALA A 226 7.08 29.17 -4.75
N VAL A 227 8.00 28.75 -3.88
CA VAL A 227 9.00 29.65 -3.28
C VAL A 227 9.98 30.12 -4.37
N PRO A 228 10.15 31.44 -4.59
CA PRO A 228 11.03 31.95 -5.65
C PRO A 228 12.51 31.65 -5.40
N SER A 229 13.30 31.48 -6.46
CA SER A 229 14.75 31.22 -6.37
C SER A 229 15.58 32.33 -5.74
N ALA A 230 15.04 33.55 -5.69
CA ALA A 230 15.67 34.68 -5.01
C ALA A 230 15.44 34.68 -3.48
N SER A 231 14.54 33.83 -2.97
CA SER A 231 14.23 33.76 -1.55
C SER A 231 15.36 33.09 -0.76
N ALA A 232 15.60 33.57 0.46
CA ALA A 232 16.49 32.89 1.41
C ALA A 232 16.00 31.47 1.78
N PHE A 233 14.71 31.19 1.63
CA PHE A 233 14.11 29.89 1.91
C PHE A 233 14.09 28.94 0.71
N TYR A 234 14.61 29.38 -0.45
CA TYR A 234 14.50 28.63 -1.69
C TYR A 234 15.08 27.23 -1.60
N ASP A 235 16.33 27.09 -1.15
CA ASP A 235 17.01 25.79 -1.13
C ASP A 235 16.25 24.79 -0.26
N GLN A 236 15.88 25.20 0.95
CA GLN A 236 15.08 24.37 1.85
C GLN A 236 13.75 23.97 1.19
N ALA A 237 12.98 24.94 0.68
CA ALA A 237 11.70 24.68 0.05
C ALA A 237 11.83 23.75 -1.18
N PHE A 238 12.87 23.97 -1.98
CA PHE A 238 13.18 23.20 -3.17
C PHE A 238 13.42 21.73 -2.84
N PHE A 239 14.35 21.42 -1.93
CA PHE A 239 14.67 20.03 -1.57
C PHE A 239 13.51 19.31 -0.87
N TYR A 240 12.77 20.01 0.01
CA TYR A 240 11.56 19.44 0.62
C TYR A 240 10.46 19.19 -0.41
N SER A 241 10.22 20.10 -1.35
CA SER A 241 9.20 19.90 -2.40
C SER A 241 9.53 18.69 -3.29
N ASN A 242 10.80 18.46 -3.61
CA ASN A 242 11.23 17.31 -4.39
C ASN A 242 11.04 15.99 -3.63
N ALA A 243 11.41 15.94 -2.34
CA ALA A 243 11.15 14.77 -1.50
C ALA A 243 9.64 14.50 -1.35
N VAL A 244 8.82 15.54 -1.17
CA VAL A 244 7.36 15.42 -1.08
C VAL A 244 6.78 14.92 -2.41
N SER A 245 7.28 15.39 -3.56
CA SER A 245 6.87 14.91 -4.88
C SER A 245 7.12 13.41 -5.04
N ALA A 246 8.28 12.92 -4.56
CA ALA A 246 8.57 11.49 -4.52
C ALA A 246 7.57 10.72 -3.64
N HIS A 247 7.21 11.21 -2.46
CA HIS A 247 6.17 10.57 -1.63
C HIS A 247 4.78 10.54 -2.29
N LEU A 248 4.49 11.47 -3.20
CA LEU A 248 3.26 11.48 -4.00
C LEU A 248 3.32 10.52 -5.22
N GLY A 249 4.46 9.86 -5.43
CA GLY A 249 4.70 8.94 -6.54
C GLY A 249 5.08 9.61 -7.85
N ASP A 250 5.46 10.91 -7.83
CA ASP A 250 6.08 11.58 -8.96
C ASP A 250 7.60 11.56 -8.81
N TYR A 251 8.26 10.75 -9.63
CA TYR A 251 9.72 10.63 -9.64
C TYR A 251 10.39 11.35 -10.80
N VAL A 252 9.62 11.72 -11.83
CA VAL A 252 10.16 12.28 -13.08
C VAL A 252 10.35 13.79 -12.95
N SER A 253 9.31 14.51 -12.53
CA SER A 253 9.38 15.96 -12.37
C SER A 253 10.45 16.40 -11.36
N PRO A 254 10.60 15.78 -10.17
CA PRO A 254 11.66 16.17 -9.25
C PRO A 254 13.06 15.85 -9.78
N THR A 255 13.23 14.79 -10.58
CA THR A 255 14.53 14.48 -11.20
C THR A 255 14.99 15.64 -12.09
N ALA A 256 14.14 16.09 -13.03
CA ALA A 256 14.48 17.18 -13.94
C ALA A 256 14.77 18.50 -13.20
N ARG A 257 14.00 18.80 -12.14
CA ARG A 257 14.25 19.98 -11.29
C ARG A 257 15.60 19.89 -10.59
N LEU A 258 15.91 18.74 -9.97
CA LEU A 258 17.18 18.51 -9.29
C LEU A 258 18.36 18.59 -10.24
N GLU A 259 18.28 18.04 -11.45
CA GLU A 259 19.32 18.16 -12.47
C GLU A 259 19.62 19.63 -12.81
N ALA A 260 18.59 20.46 -12.94
CA ALA A 260 18.70 21.89 -13.20
C ALA A 260 19.19 22.73 -12.00
N TYR A 261 19.22 22.16 -10.79
CA TYR A 261 19.66 22.85 -9.59
C TYR A 261 21.16 23.15 -9.62
N SER A 262 21.53 24.40 -9.36
CA SER A 262 22.90 24.93 -9.42
C SER A 262 23.39 25.57 -8.10
N GLY A 263 22.66 25.39 -7.00
CA GLY A 263 23.03 25.93 -5.69
C GLY A 263 24.08 25.10 -4.94
N PRO A 264 24.41 25.45 -3.68
CA PRO A 264 25.57 24.94 -2.98
C PRO A 264 25.43 23.48 -2.50
N TYR A 265 24.23 22.92 -2.47
CA TYR A 265 23.95 21.59 -1.92
C TYR A 265 24.10 20.46 -2.96
N ALA A 266 25.26 20.38 -3.61
CA ALA A 266 25.52 19.41 -4.68
C ALA A 266 25.45 17.94 -4.21
N GLU A 267 25.93 17.65 -3.00
CA GLU A 267 25.92 16.29 -2.42
C GLU A 267 24.50 15.85 -2.07
N LEU A 268 23.72 16.71 -1.40
CA LEU A 268 22.30 16.45 -1.11
C LEU A 268 21.47 16.26 -2.41
N LYS A 269 21.78 17.03 -3.47
CA LYS A 269 21.22 16.80 -4.81
C LYS A 269 21.55 15.39 -5.30
N GLY A 270 22.80 14.95 -5.15
CA GLY A 270 23.24 13.59 -5.48
C GLY A 270 22.41 12.53 -4.75
N VAL A 271 22.24 12.67 -3.43
CA VAL A 271 21.42 11.76 -2.60
C VAL A 271 19.99 11.67 -3.10
N GLN A 272 19.33 12.80 -3.37
CA GLN A 272 17.95 12.77 -3.88
C GLN A 272 17.85 12.19 -5.29
N LEU A 273 18.79 12.51 -6.19
CA LEU A 273 18.82 11.93 -7.54
C LEU A 273 19.06 10.42 -7.51
N ALA A 274 19.96 9.94 -6.66
CA ALA A 274 20.23 8.52 -6.48
C ALA A 274 18.99 7.80 -5.95
N GLY A 275 18.32 8.33 -4.92
CA GLY A 275 17.07 7.75 -4.43
C GLY A 275 15.95 7.76 -5.48
N LEU A 276 15.79 8.85 -6.24
CA LEU A 276 14.82 8.90 -7.34
C LEU A 276 15.14 7.89 -8.46
N ALA A 277 16.42 7.64 -8.74
CA ALA A 277 16.83 6.61 -9.69
C ALA A 277 16.47 5.20 -9.21
N LEU A 278 16.67 4.89 -7.91
CA LEU A 278 16.22 3.62 -7.33
C LEU A 278 14.69 3.44 -7.41
N LEU A 279 13.93 4.50 -7.14
CA LEU A 279 12.46 4.49 -7.21
C LEU A 279 11.93 4.34 -8.66
N ARG A 280 12.76 4.66 -9.65
CA ARG A 280 12.46 4.52 -11.08
C ARG A 280 12.99 3.22 -11.68
N ASP A 281 13.64 2.37 -10.88
CA ASP A 281 14.33 1.16 -11.33
C ASP A 281 15.40 1.43 -12.42
N ASP A 282 16.16 2.53 -12.26
CA ASP A 282 17.17 3.00 -13.21
C ASP A 282 18.60 2.89 -12.62
N PRO A 283 19.29 1.75 -12.80
CA PRO A 283 20.58 1.50 -12.17
C PRO A 283 21.72 2.37 -12.73
N GLU A 284 21.62 2.82 -13.98
CA GLU A 284 22.65 3.66 -14.59
C GLU A 284 22.52 5.11 -14.11
N ALA A 285 21.29 5.61 -13.97
CA ALA A 285 21.05 6.90 -13.32
C ALA A 285 21.50 6.89 -11.86
N PHE A 286 21.32 5.77 -11.13
CA PHE A 286 21.81 5.63 -9.77
C PHE A 286 23.34 5.78 -9.72
N LYS A 287 24.08 4.98 -10.50
CA LYS A 287 25.55 5.05 -10.52
C LYS A 287 26.08 6.44 -10.89
N SER A 288 25.40 7.12 -11.82
CA SER A 288 25.73 8.49 -12.20
C SER A 288 25.54 9.46 -11.03
N ALA A 289 24.40 9.39 -10.33
CA ALA A 289 24.11 10.25 -9.18
C ALA A 289 24.99 9.93 -7.96
N ALA A 290 25.27 8.65 -7.70
CA ALA A 290 26.13 8.18 -6.62
C ALA A 290 27.60 8.64 -6.77
N GLY A 291 28.04 9.04 -7.97
CA GLY A 291 29.34 9.68 -8.17
C GLY A 291 29.51 11.01 -7.39
N ALA A 292 28.40 11.60 -6.93
CA ALA A 292 28.41 12.77 -6.05
C ALA A 292 28.66 12.43 -4.57
N PHE A 293 28.54 11.16 -4.17
CA PHE A 293 28.69 10.75 -2.77
C PHE A 293 30.12 11.00 -2.27
N ARG A 294 30.23 11.44 -1.01
CA ARG A 294 31.52 11.74 -0.38
C ARG A 294 31.77 10.96 0.90
N TYR A 295 30.72 10.47 1.57
CA TYR A 295 30.79 9.69 2.81
C TYR A 295 31.61 10.39 3.90
N ASN A 296 31.61 11.73 3.91
CA ASN A 296 32.38 12.53 4.86
C ASN A 296 31.54 13.59 5.57
N ASP A 297 30.36 13.93 5.07
CA ASP A 297 29.38 14.72 5.80
C ASP A 297 28.51 13.80 6.64
N PHE A 298 28.68 13.87 7.97
CA PHE A 298 27.88 13.10 8.94
C PHE A 298 26.37 13.29 8.78
N LYS A 299 25.93 14.38 8.13
CA LYS A 299 24.51 14.66 7.85
C LYS A 299 23.95 13.80 6.72
N LEU A 300 24.80 13.34 5.80
CA LEU A 300 24.44 12.66 4.55
C LEU A 300 24.96 11.21 4.49
N GLU A 301 26.12 10.93 5.09
CA GLU A 301 26.84 9.65 5.04
C GLU A 301 25.95 8.43 5.28
N ALA A 302 25.08 8.48 6.30
CA ALA A 302 24.17 7.38 6.62
C ALA A 302 23.16 7.10 5.49
N ALA A 303 22.66 8.14 4.82
CA ALA A 303 21.75 7.99 3.69
C ALA A 303 22.49 7.49 2.44
N GLU A 304 23.73 7.94 2.21
CA GLU A 304 24.55 7.47 1.10
C GLU A 304 24.81 5.96 1.21
N HIS A 305 25.28 5.49 2.38
CA HIS A 305 25.52 4.07 2.62
C HIS A 305 24.25 3.22 2.50
N GLU A 306 23.12 3.68 3.04
CA GLU A 306 21.87 2.93 2.95
C GLU A 306 21.35 2.84 1.51
N LEU A 307 21.54 3.88 0.69
CA LEU A 307 21.18 3.84 -0.73
C LEU A 307 22.09 2.88 -1.53
N ASP A 308 23.38 2.81 -1.21
CA ASP A 308 24.30 1.82 -1.79
C ASP A 308 23.91 0.38 -1.39
N ASP A 309 23.63 0.14 -0.12
CA ASP A 309 23.19 -1.16 0.39
C ASP A 309 21.90 -1.63 -0.30
N ILE A 310 20.95 -0.71 -0.52
CA ILE A 310 19.72 -0.98 -1.27
C ILE A 310 20.03 -1.30 -2.74
N PHE A 311 20.94 -0.55 -3.37
CA PHE A 311 21.36 -0.81 -4.75
C PHE A 311 21.98 -2.20 -4.90
N GLU A 312 22.95 -2.56 -4.07
CA GLU A 312 23.58 -3.89 -4.08
C GLU A 312 22.56 -4.99 -3.84
N LEU A 313 21.66 -4.80 -2.87
CA LEU A 313 20.61 -5.79 -2.56
C LEU A 313 19.61 -5.96 -3.69
N ARG A 314 19.33 -4.90 -4.46
CA ARG A 314 18.35 -4.92 -5.55
C ARG A 314 18.93 -5.46 -6.86
N TYR A 315 20.16 -5.06 -7.21
CA TYR A 315 20.73 -5.35 -8.54
C TYR A 315 21.86 -6.37 -8.53
N ASP A 316 22.65 -6.46 -7.46
CA ASP A 316 23.79 -7.39 -7.39
C ASP A 316 23.40 -8.73 -6.73
N LYS A 317 22.40 -8.73 -5.85
CA LYS A 317 21.89 -9.95 -5.20
C LYS A 317 20.68 -10.51 -5.95
N PRO A 318 20.74 -11.76 -6.44
CA PRO A 318 19.63 -12.36 -7.17
C PRO A 318 18.42 -12.57 -6.25
N GLN A 319 17.25 -12.13 -6.71
CA GLN A 319 15.98 -12.43 -6.05
C GLN A 319 15.75 -13.94 -5.97
N LYS A 320 15.00 -14.37 -4.95
CA LYS A 320 14.65 -15.78 -4.78
C LYS A 320 13.75 -16.24 -5.93
N SER A 321 14.02 -17.41 -6.51
CA SER A 321 13.25 -17.91 -7.66
C SER A 321 11.96 -18.62 -7.22
N PRO A 322 10.76 -18.16 -7.64
CA PRO A 322 9.50 -18.84 -7.34
C PRO A 322 9.42 -20.25 -7.94
N LEU A 323 10.03 -20.46 -9.11
CA LEU A 323 10.07 -21.76 -9.78
C LEU A 323 10.95 -22.75 -9.02
N LEU A 324 12.09 -22.29 -8.51
CA LEU A 324 12.95 -23.13 -7.68
C LEU A 324 12.23 -23.54 -6.39
N ALA A 325 11.47 -22.63 -5.78
CA ALA A 325 10.66 -22.93 -4.61
C ALA A 325 9.57 -23.96 -4.90
N ALA A 326 8.87 -23.83 -6.03
CA ALA A 326 7.88 -24.80 -6.48
C ALA A 326 8.51 -26.17 -6.72
N ALA A 327 9.66 -26.22 -7.42
CA ALA A 327 10.39 -27.46 -7.69
C ALA A 327 10.88 -28.13 -6.40
N ALA A 328 11.42 -27.36 -5.46
CA ALA A 328 11.82 -27.87 -4.15
C ALA A 328 10.63 -28.47 -3.39
N SER A 329 9.48 -27.79 -3.40
CA SER A 329 8.24 -28.28 -2.78
C SER A 329 7.60 -29.47 -3.52
N ALA A 330 7.90 -29.64 -4.80
CA ALA A 330 7.50 -30.80 -5.60
C ALA A 330 8.42 -32.01 -5.37
N LEU A 331 9.60 -31.82 -4.77
CA LEU A 331 10.44 -32.92 -4.31
C LEU A 331 10.06 -33.31 -2.88
N VAL A 332 9.98 -32.32 -1.99
CA VAL A 332 9.63 -32.53 -0.59
C VAL A 332 8.67 -31.44 -0.15
N PRO A 333 7.45 -31.79 0.29
CA PRO A 333 6.47 -30.81 0.72
C PRO A 333 7.04 -29.84 1.76
N GLY A 334 6.76 -28.55 1.61
CA GLY A 334 7.22 -27.49 2.51
C GLY A 334 8.62 -26.90 2.22
N LEU A 335 9.50 -27.54 1.43
CA LEU A 335 10.85 -27.01 1.20
C LEU A 335 10.86 -25.62 0.54
N GLY A 336 9.97 -25.36 -0.40
CA GLY A 336 9.88 -24.04 -1.04
C GLY A 336 9.49 -22.93 -0.06
N LYS A 337 8.68 -23.24 0.96
CA LYS A 337 8.36 -22.29 2.05
C LYS A 337 9.55 -22.06 2.98
N ILE A 338 10.33 -23.09 3.28
CA ILE A 338 11.59 -22.96 4.03
C ILE A 338 12.57 -22.08 3.27
N TYR A 339 12.69 -22.29 1.94
CA TYR A 339 13.50 -21.44 1.06
C TYR A 339 13.04 -19.96 1.08
N ALA A 340 11.73 -19.71 1.18
CA ALA A 340 11.17 -18.37 1.39
C ALA A 340 11.46 -17.78 2.79
N GLY A 341 12.09 -18.53 3.71
CA GLY A 341 12.33 -18.13 5.10
C GLY A 341 11.18 -18.45 6.07
N GLN A 342 10.14 -19.12 5.60
CA GLN A 342 8.95 -19.47 6.38
C GLN A 342 9.09 -20.89 6.96
N LEU A 343 10.01 -21.06 7.90
CA LEU A 343 10.36 -22.38 8.46
C LEU A 343 9.16 -23.08 9.11
N GLY A 344 8.39 -22.37 9.94
CA GLY A 344 7.21 -22.93 10.62
C GLY A 344 6.14 -23.43 9.64
N GLU A 345 5.86 -22.67 8.59
CA GLU A 345 4.89 -23.06 7.55
C GLU A 345 5.39 -24.22 6.68
N GLY A 346 6.70 -24.26 6.41
CA GLY A 346 7.32 -25.36 5.69
C GLY A 346 7.21 -26.68 6.44
N VAL A 347 7.61 -26.69 7.72
CA VAL A 347 7.57 -27.88 8.58
C VAL A 347 6.13 -28.37 8.78
N SER A 348 5.18 -27.47 9.04
CA SER A 348 3.78 -27.86 9.20
C SER A 348 3.21 -28.48 7.92
N THR A 349 3.54 -27.92 6.76
CA THR A 349 3.08 -28.46 5.47
C THR A 349 3.68 -29.83 5.19
N PHE A 350 4.96 -30.03 5.54
CA PHE A 350 5.62 -31.33 5.46
C PHE A 350 4.91 -32.38 6.33
N LEU A 351 4.65 -32.06 7.60
CA LEU A 351 4.01 -32.99 8.53
C LEU A 351 2.58 -33.36 8.12
N ILE A 352 1.77 -32.36 7.72
CA ILE A 352 0.37 -32.60 7.33
C ILE A 352 0.31 -33.43 6.03
N THR A 353 1.06 -33.02 5.01
CA THR A 353 1.06 -33.71 3.71
C THR A 353 1.70 -35.10 3.83
N GLY A 354 2.78 -35.21 4.61
CA GLY A 354 3.47 -36.46 4.88
C GLY A 354 2.60 -37.45 5.67
N ALA A 355 1.90 -36.99 6.71
CA ALA A 355 0.96 -37.83 7.45
C ALA A 355 -0.18 -38.34 6.56
N MET A 356 -0.76 -37.48 5.72
CA MET A 356 -1.84 -37.89 4.81
C MET A 356 -1.34 -38.85 3.72
N GLY A 357 -0.11 -38.63 3.23
CA GLY A 357 0.59 -39.55 2.33
C GLY A 357 0.87 -40.91 2.97
N ALA A 358 1.28 -40.94 4.24
CA ALA A 358 1.50 -42.18 4.99
C ALA A 358 0.19 -42.96 5.18
N ILE A 359 -0.90 -42.28 5.56
CA ILE A 359 -2.24 -42.88 5.65
C ILE A 359 -2.67 -43.46 4.30
N THR A 360 -2.41 -42.75 3.20
CA THR A 360 -2.71 -43.22 1.84
C THR A 360 -1.90 -44.47 1.49
N ALA A 361 -0.60 -44.47 1.79
CA ALA A 361 0.29 -45.59 1.51
C ALA A 361 -0.10 -46.85 2.31
N GLU A 362 -0.48 -46.70 3.57
CA GLU A 362 -0.92 -47.81 4.43
C GLU A 362 -2.18 -48.47 3.86
N HIS A 363 -3.21 -47.70 3.51
CA HIS A 363 -4.43 -48.24 2.91
C HIS A 363 -4.19 -48.83 1.52
N TRP A 364 -3.29 -48.24 0.72
CA TRP A 364 -2.90 -48.79 -0.57
C TRP A 364 -2.30 -50.20 -0.42
N ILE A 365 -1.44 -50.41 0.57
CA ILE A 365 -0.78 -51.71 0.83
C ILE A 365 -1.79 -52.73 1.38
N LYS A 366 -2.69 -52.32 2.27
CA LYS A 366 -3.63 -53.23 2.97
C LYS A 366 -4.88 -53.56 2.15
N ASP A 367 -5.56 -52.55 1.64
CA ASP A 367 -6.88 -52.67 1.00
C ASP A 367 -6.80 -52.57 -0.53
N GLY A 368 -5.65 -52.14 -1.07
CA GLY A 368 -5.41 -51.98 -2.50
C GLY A 368 -5.87 -50.62 -3.06
N PRO A 369 -5.54 -50.33 -4.34
CA PRO A 369 -5.77 -49.03 -4.96
C PRO A 369 -7.24 -48.73 -5.32
N LYS A 370 -8.10 -49.76 -5.32
CA LYS A 370 -9.52 -49.62 -5.69
C LYS A 370 -10.44 -49.40 -4.49
N ASP A 371 -9.92 -49.56 -3.27
CA ASP A 371 -10.71 -49.36 -2.06
C ASP A 371 -10.96 -47.86 -1.81
N TRP A 372 -12.14 -47.54 -1.29
CA TRP A 372 -12.51 -46.16 -1.01
C TRP A 372 -11.64 -45.55 0.10
N LYS A 373 -11.14 -46.36 1.05
CA LYS A 373 -10.23 -45.95 2.12
C LYS A 373 -8.86 -45.55 1.58
N THR A 374 -8.47 -46.01 0.39
CA THR A 374 -7.27 -45.54 -0.31
C THR A 374 -7.58 -44.31 -1.13
N ILE A 375 -8.68 -44.31 -1.88
CA ILE A 375 -9.04 -43.23 -2.82
C ILE A 375 -9.24 -41.90 -2.10
N VAL A 376 -9.97 -41.88 -0.98
CA VAL A 376 -10.28 -40.64 -0.25
C VAL A 376 -9.02 -39.92 0.25
N PRO A 377 -8.14 -40.56 1.07
CA PRO A 377 -6.92 -39.91 1.52
C PRO A 377 -5.93 -39.67 0.38
N ALA A 378 -5.93 -40.49 -0.70
CA ALA A 378 -5.10 -40.23 -1.87
C ALA A 378 -5.50 -38.91 -2.56
N VAL A 379 -6.80 -38.70 -2.78
CA VAL A 379 -7.31 -37.45 -3.36
C VAL A 379 -6.98 -36.27 -2.44
N LEU A 380 -7.19 -36.41 -1.14
CA LEU A 380 -6.87 -35.36 -0.18
C LEU A 380 -5.37 -35.03 -0.16
N THR A 381 -4.51 -36.06 -0.14
CA THR A 381 -3.05 -35.91 -0.25
C THR A 381 -2.68 -35.20 -1.54
N GLY A 382 -3.26 -35.59 -2.68
CA GLY A 382 -3.01 -34.95 -3.96
C GLY A 382 -3.36 -33.47 -3.97
N ILE A 383 -4.53 -33.10 -3.42
CA ILE A 383 -4.95 -31.69 -3.29
C ILE A 383 -3.97 -30.92 -2.40
N LEU A 384 -3.63 -31.45 -1.22
CA LEU A 384 -2.69 -30.83 -0.29
C LEU A 384 -1.29 -30.67 -0.91
N TYR A 385 -0.84 -31.67 -1.68
CA TYR A 385 0.47 -31.66 -2.34
C TYR A 385 0.55 -30.60 -3.43
N ILE A 386 -0.44 -30.56 -4.33
CA ILE A 386 -0.52 -29.53 -5.38
C ILE A 386 -0.65 -28.14 -4.77
N GLY A 387 -1.49 -28.00 -3.74
CA GLY A 387 -1.65 -26.75 -3.00
C GLY A 387 -0.35 -26.30 -2.33
N ASN A 388 0.49 -27.21 -1.83
CA ASN A 388 1.79 -26.86 -1.29
C ASN A 388 2.77 -26.35 -2.36
N ILE A 389 2.82 -26.97 -3.54
CA ILE A 389 3.67 -26.51 -4.64
C ILE A 389 3.29 -25.08 -5.03
N TYR A 390 1.99 -24.85 -5.25
CA TYR A 390 1.47 -23.54 -5.58
C TYR A 390 1.71 -22.51 -4.47
N GLY A 391 1.43 -22.88 -3.22
CA GLY A 391 1.66 -22.01 -2.06
C GLY A 391 3.14 -21.64 -1.90
N SER A 392 4.06 -22.54 -2.25
CA SER A 392 5.50 -22.27 -2.18
C SER A 392 5.97 -21.29 -3.27
N TYR A 393 5.44 -21.42 -4.48
CA TYR A 393 5.63 -20.44 -5.55
C TYR A 393 5.18 -19.05 -5.08
N MET A 394 3.97 -18.97 -4.51
CA MET A 394 3.39 -17.72 -4.07
C MET A 394 4.15 -17.11 -2.88
N SER A 395 4.57 -17.91 -1.90
CA SER A 395 5.36 -17.44 -0.74
C SER A 395 6.64 -16.71 -1.16
N VAL A 396 7.35 -17.19 -2.19
CA VAL A 396 8.54 -16.49 -2.70
C VAL A 396 8.19 -15.24 -3.49
N SER A 397 7.12 -15.27 -4.30
CA SER A 397 6.65 -14.09 -5.03
C SER A 397 6.28 -12.95 -4.07
N ILE A 398 5.54 -13.27 -3.00
CA ILE A 398 5.17 -12.31 -1.95
C ILE A 398 6.43 -11.81 -1.23
N TYR A 399 7.36 -12.70 -0.88
CA TYR A 399 8.62 -12.31 -0.25
C TYR A 399 9.41 -11.29 -1.08
N ASN A 400 9.57 -11.54 -2.39
CA ASN A 400 10.27 -10.61 -3.28
C ASN A 400 9.52 -9.27 -3.41
N SER A 401 8.19 -9.29 -3.49
CA SER A 401 7.37 -8.07 -3.51
C SER A 401 7.54 -7.25 -2.24
N HIS A 402 7.44 -7.89 -1.06
CA HIS A 402 7.63 -7.21 0.23
C HIS A 402 9.03 -6.64 0.38
N LEU A 403 10.06 -7.35 -0.11
CA LEU A 403 11.43 -6.85 -0.11
C LEU A 403 11.53 -5.57 -0.95
N TYR A 404 10.90 -5.56 -2.13
CA TYR A 404 10.88 -4.41 -3.01
C TYR A 404 10.14 -3.21 -2.39
N ASP A 405 8.96 -3.43 -1.80
CA ASP A 405 8.18 -2.38 -1.12
C ASP A 405 8.92 -1.80 0.10
N ALA A 406 9.61 -2.65 0.86
CA ALA A 406 10.43 -2.24 1.99
C ALA A 406 11.63 -1.38 1.54
N GLN A 407 12.28 -1.76 0.44
CA GLN A 407 13.35 -0.96 -0.18
C GLN A 407 12.83 0.39 -0.67
N GLU A 408 11.70 0.46 -1.39
CA GLU A 408 11.14 1.75 -1.84
C GLU A 408 10.85 2.68 -0.65
N THR A 409 10.26 2.12 0.40
CA THR A 409 9.98 2.85 1.65
C THR A 409 11.28 3.36 2.29
N ALA A 410 12.32 2.52 2.36
CA ALA A 410 13.62 2.91 2.89
C ALA A 410 14.26 4.02 2.05
N VAL A 411 14.22 3.92 0.70
CA VAL A 411 14.72 4.98 -0.19
C VAL A 411 14.01 6.30 0.08
N LEU A 412 12.67 6.30 0.16
CA LEU A 412 11.88 7.49 0.47
C LEU A 412 12.26 8.13 1.81
N TYR A 413 12.59 7.33 2.83
CA TYR A 413 13.10 7.86 4.09
C TYR A 413 14.51 8.45 3.95
N ASN A 414 15.42 7.78 3.25
CA ASN A 414 16.80 8.21 3.13
C ASN A 414 17.00 9.46 2.27
N ILE A 415 16.11 9.74 1.30
CA ILE A 415 16.12 11.04 0.60
C ILE A 415 15.54 12.18 1.43
N HIS A 416 14.84 11.85 2.52
CA HIS A 416 14.07 12.79 3.33
C HIS A 416 14.75 13.17 4.64
N ILE A 417 15.28 12.20 5.38
CA ILE A 417 15.91 12.39 6.70
C ILE A 417 17.05 13.44 6.65
N PRO A 418 17.96 13.41 5.65
CA PRO A 418 19.07 14.37 5.60
C PRO A 418 18.62 15.83 5.46
N LEU A 419 17.41 16.08 4.94
CA LEU A 419 16.87 17.44 4.86
C LEU A 419 16.77 18.10 6.24
N ARG A 420 16.44 17.31 7.26
CA ARG A 420 16.30 17.80 8.64
C ARG A 420 17.64 18.11 9.30
N SER A 421 18.74 17.51 8.86
CA SER A 421 20.08 17.77 9.41
C SER A 421 20.78 18.90 8.65
N VAL A 422 20.52 19.02 7.34
CA VAL A 422 21.08 20.06 6.49
C VAL A 422 20.45 21.43 6.79
N PHE A 423 19.11 21.52 6.92
CA PHE A 423 18.38 22.78 7.06
C PHE A 423 17.93 23.12 8.50
N LYS A 424 18.63 22.61 9.52
CA LYS A 424 18.31 22.88 10.93
C LYS A 424 18.99 24.13 11.47
#